data_AF-A0A2D8FAA2-F1
#
_entry.id   AF-A0A2D8FAA2-F1
#
_cell.length_a   1.000
_cell.length_b   1.000
_cell.length_c   1.000
_cell.angle_alpha   90.00
_cell.angle_beta   90.00
_cell.angle_gamma   90.00
#
_symmetry.space_group_name_H-M   'P 1'
#
loop_
_entity.id
_entity.type
_entity.pdbx_description
1 polymer ?
#
loop_
_entity_poly.entity_id
_entity_poly.type
_entity_poly.pdbx_seq_one_letter_code
_entity_poly.pdbx_strand_id
1 'polypeptide(L)'
;MLLEHGEMEDLADLGPDRLRGLLWTTPFQDVEQRVVAFAVDAALQGRGLGSQAWELAVQAGRDEGLTGVRLEVRADNHAAIRFYERRGLTVEGQLHDYYTDGLGLLMRGPMPTAPREG
;
A
#
# COMPACT_ATOMS: atom_id res chain seq x y z
N MET A 1 -9.41 -26.66 14.50
CA MET A 1 -9.67 -26.61 13.05
C MET A 1 -8.37 -26.17 12.41
N LEU A 2 -7.58 -27.11 11.90
CA LEU A 2 -6.33 -26.81 11.18
C LEU A 2 -6.71 -26.22 9.83
N LEU A 3 -6.19 -25.03 9.52
CA LEU A 3 -6.14 -24.57 8.14
C LEU A 3 -4.93 -25.27 7.51
N GLU A 4 -5.19 -26.09 6.50
CA GLU A 4 -4.13 -26.69 5.69
C GLU A 4 -3.43 -25.54 4.96
N HIS A 5 -2.20 -25.24 5.36
CA HIS A 5 -1.33 -24.37 4.59
C HIS A 5 -0.96 -25.13 3.32
N GLY A 6 -1.61 -24.79 2.20
CA GLY A 6 -1.16 -25.20 0.87
C GLY A 6 0.31 -24.82 0.69
N GLU A 7 1.05 -25.66 -0.04
CA GLU A 7 2.50 -25.50 -0.27
C GLU A 7 2.86 -24.03 -0.49
N MET A 8 3.56 -23.46 0.47
CA MET A 8 4.08 -22.11 0.37
C MET A 8 5.22 -22.19 -0.65
N GLU A 9 4.93 -21.87 -1.92
CA GLU A 9 5.97 -21.69 -2.94
C GLU A 9 7.00 -20.72 -2.35
N ASP A 10 8.25 -21.19 -2.25
CA ASP A 10 9.34 -20.41 -1.71
C ASP A 10 9.50 -19.15 -2.56
N LEU A 11 9.68 -17.99 -1.94
CA LEU A 11 9.76 -16.71 -2.65
C LEU A 11 10.94 -16.72 -3.66
N ALA A 12 11.91 -17.61 -3.44
CA ALA A 12 13.05 -17.88 -4.33
C ALA A 12 12.67 -18.55 -5.67
N ASP A 13 11.55 -19.27 -5.75
CA ASP A 13 11.09 -19.97 -6.97
C ASP A 13 10.24 -19.08 -7.89
N LEU A 14 9.80 -17.92 -7.39
CA LEU A 14 9.31 -16.84 -8.23
C LEU A 14 10.51 -16.17 -8.91
N GLY A 15 10.93 -16.72 -10.05
CA GLY A 15 11.88 -16.02 -10.93
C GLY A 15 11.43 -14.57 -11.18
N PRO A 16 12.35 -13.62 -11.46
CA PRO A 16 12.04 -12.18 -11.54
C PRO A 16 10.89 -11.85 -12.50
N ASP A 17 10.62 -12.72 -13.48
CA ASP A 17 9.53 -12.59 -14.46
C ASP A 17 8.13 -12.92 -13.91
N ARG A 18 8.02 -13.48 -12.70
CA ARG A 18 6.74 -13.85 -12.06
C ARG A 18 6.24 -12.83 -11.04
N LEU A 19 7.07 -11.92 -10.53
CA LEU A 19 6.60 -10.91 -9.58
C LEU A 19 5.76 -9.86 -10.32
N ARG A 20 4.43 -9.94 -10.20
CA ARG A 20 3.49 -9.02 -10.89
C ARG A 20 2.98 -7.87 -10.00
N GLY A 21 3.48 -7.75 -8.78
CA GLY A 21 3.14 -6.67 -7.87
C GLY A 21 3.83 -6.82 -6.52
N LEU A 22 3.89 -5.71 -5.78
CA LEU A 22 4.49 -5.61 -4.46
C LEU A 22 3.71 -4.55 -3.67
N LEU A 23 3.42 -4.84 -2.41
CA LEU A 23 3.10 -3.83 -1.42
C LEU A 23 4.00 -4.09 -0.21
N TRP A 24 4.83 -3.11 0.13
CA TRP A 24 5.72 -3.18 1.28
C TRP A 24 5.45 -2.04 2.23
N THR A 25 5.27 -2.38 3.51
CA THR A 25 5.01 -1.44 4.59
C THR A 25 5.98 -1.65 5.76
N THR A 26 6.18 -0.60 6.55
CA THR A 26 6.92 -0.65 7.81
C THR A 26 6.21 0.20 8.86
N PRO A 27 6.34 -0.10 10.15
CA PRO A 27 5.95 0.83 11.20
C PRO A 27 6.70 2.17 11.05
N PHE A 28 6.06 3.25 11.48
CA PHE A 28 6.65 4.58 11.55
C PHE A 28 6.22 5.27 12.83
N GLN A 29 7.21 5.69 13.63
CA GLN A 29 7.02 6.34 14.93
C GLN A 29 6.01 5.63 15.84
N ASP A 30 5.97 4.29 15.76
CA ASP A 30 5.13 3.39 16.59
C ASP A 30 3.62 3.64 16.56
N VAL A 31 3.12 4.44 15.62
CA VAL A 31 1.69 4.79 15.53
C VAL A 31 1.11 4.66 14.12
N GLU A 32 1.96 4.63 13.10
CA GLU A 32 1.54 4.60 11.70
C GLU A 32 2.16 3.47 10.92
N GLN A 33 1.41 2.99 9.94
CA GLN A 33 1.95 2.17 8.88
C GLN A 33 2.45 3.07 7.74
N ARG A 34 3.75 3.03 7.46
CA ARG A 34 4.33 3.68 6.29
C ARG A 34 4.34 2.71 5.11
N VAL A 35 3.76 3.13 3.99
CA VAL A 35 3.94 2.43 2.70
C VAL A 35 5.28 2.85 2.11
N VAL A 36 6.17 1.88 1.92
CA VAL A 36 7.51 2.09 1.38
C VAL A 36 7.51 1.91 -0.14
N ALA A 37 6.84 0.87 -0.63
CA ALA A 37 6.69 0.60 -2.05
C ALA A 37 5.31 0.00 -2.34
N PHE A 38 4.68 0.45 -3.42
CA PHE A 38 3.45 -0.14 -3.91
C PHE A 38 3.39 -0.09 -5.42
N ALA A 39 3.39 -1.26 -6.05
CA ALA A 39 3.31 -1.42 -7.49
C ALA A 39 2.47 -2.63 -7.85
N VAL A 40 1.69 -2.49 -8.93
CA VAL A 40 1.03 -3.60 -9.62
C VAL A 40 1.40 -3.47 -11.08
N ASP A 41 1.77 -4.59 -11.70
CA ASP A 41 2.06 -4.67 -13.13
C ASP A 41 0.95 -4.00 -13.93
N ALA A 42 1.34 -3.13 -14.87
CA ALA A 42 0.43 -2.34 -15.70
C ALA A 42 -0.62 -3.21 -16.42
N ALA A 43 -0.26 -4.42 -16.87
CA ALA A 43 -1.18 -5.35 -17.55
C ALA A 43 -2.27 -5.92 -16.61
N LEU A 44 -2.08 -5.82 -15.30
CA LEU A 44 -2.98 -6.34 -14.27
C LEU A 44 -3.70 -5.22 -13.48
N GLN A 45 -3.38 -3.95 -13.74
CA GLN A 45 -4.06 -2.82 -13.12
C GLN A 45 -5.55 -2.76 -13.53
N GLY A 46 -6.38 -2.12 -12.70
CA GLY A 46 -7.82 -2.02 -12.93
C GLY A 46 -8.62 -3.31 -12.61
N ARG A 47 -7.95 -4.37 -12.15
CA ARG A 47 -8.58 -5.67 -11.81
C ARG A 47 -8.82 -5.87 -10.31
N GLY A 48 -8.67 -4.83 -9.50
CA GLY A 48 -8.87 -4.89 -8.05
C GLY A 48 -7.69 -5.44 -7.23
N LEU A 49 -6.61 -5.94 -7.85
CA LEU A 49 -5.44 -6.49 -7.14
C LEU A 49 -4.79 -5.50 -6.17
N GLY A 50 -4.69 -4.22 -6.56
CA GLY A 50 -4.18 -3.19 -5.67
C GLY A 50 -5.08 -2.96 -4.44
N SER A 51 -6.41 -3.09 -4.60
CA SER A 51 -7.33 -3.01 -3.47
C SER A 51 -7.15 -4.19 -2.51
N GLN A 52 -7.01 -5.40 -3.05
CA GLN A 52 -6.78 -6.61 -2.25
C GLN A 52 -5.46 -6.53 -1.47
N ALA A 53 -4.36 -6.13 -2.13
CA ALA A 53 -3.08 -5.93 -1.46
C ALA A 53 -3.19 -4.87 -0.35
N TRP A 54 -3.86 -3.75 -0.63
CA TRP A 54 -4.08 -2.69 0.36
C TRP A 54 -4.87 -3.19 1.58
N GLU A 55 -5.93 -3.96 1.38
CA GLU A 55 -6.76 -4.52 2.47
C GLU A 55 -5.94 -5.45 3.36
N LEU A 56 -5.08 -6.31 2.78
CA LEU A 56 -4.16 -7.16 3.53
C LEU A 56 -3.18 -6.34 4.37
N ALA A 57 -2.59 -5.28 3.79
CA ALA A 57 -1.68 -4.43 4.55
C ALA A 57 -2.39 -3.63 5.63
N VAL A 58 -3.61 -3.16 5.40
CA VAL A 58 -4.41 -2.48 6.44
C VAL A 58 -4.73 -3.43 7.59
N GLN A 59 -5.08 -4.68 7.30
CA GLN A 59 -5.33 -5.68 8.33
C GLN A 59 -4.07 -5.94 9.15
N ALA A 60 -2.91 -6.14 8.50
CA ALA A 60 -1.63 -6.32 9.19
C ALA A 60 -1.31 -5.14 10.14
N GLY A 61 -1.46 -3.90 9.67
CA GLY A 61 -1.24 -2.73 10.51
C GLY A 61 -2.22 -2.61 11.68
N ARG A 62 -3.47 -3.03 11.49
CA ARG A 62 -4.48 -3.09 12.57
C ARG A 62 -4.09 -4.12 13.63
N ASP A 63 -3.63 -5.29 13.20
CA ASP A 63 -3.21 -6.37 14.10
C ASP A 63 -1.97 -5.96 14.93
N GLU A 64 -1.12 -5.08 14.38
CA GLU A 64 0.00 -4.44 15.09
C GLU A 64 -0.42 -3.25 15.97
N GLY A 65 -1.70 -2.86 15.99
CA GLY A 65 -2.21 -1.73 16.76
C GLY A 65 -1.92 -0.35 16.17
N LEU A 66 -1.47 -0.28 14.91
CA LEU A 66 -1.23 0.98 14.21
C LEU A 66 -2.57 1.69 13.91
N THR A 67 -2.56 3.02 14.03
CA THR A 67 -3.78 3.83 14.00
C THR A 67 -3.86 4.77 12.80
N GLY A 68 -2.77 4.89 12.03
CA GLY A 68 -2.68 5.72 10.84
C GLY A 68 -1.95 5.02 9.69
N VAL A 69 -2.10 5.57 8.49
CA VAL A 69 -1.31 5.19 7.31
C VAL A 69 -0.70 6.44 6.71
N ARG A 70 0.58 6.34 6.30
CA ARG A 70 1.27 7.41 5.57
C ARG A 70 2.02 6.87 4.35
N LEU A 71 2.19 7.73 3.35
CA LEU A 71 2.95 7.41 2.14
C LEU A 71 3.41 8.67 1.41
N GLU A 72 4.33 8.46 0.48
CA GLU A 72 4.80 9.47 -0.46
C GLU A 72 4.36 9.08 -1.87
N VAL A 73 3.88 10.03 -2.64
CA VAL A 73 3.41 9.81 -4.01
C VAL A 73 3.83 10.97 -4.90
N ARG A 74 4.20 10.70 -6.15
CA ARG A 74 4.45 11.77 -7.13
C ARG A 74 3.18 12.57 -7.39
N ALA A 75 3.28 13.90 -7.47
CA ALA A 75 2.13 14.78 -7.68
C ALA A 75 1.40 14.55 -9.01
N ASP A 76 2.11 14.04 -10.03
CA ASP A 76 1.56 13.69 -11.34
C ASP A 76 0.85 12.31 -11.37
N ASN A 77 0.98 11.50 -10.31
CA ASN A 77 0.34 10.20 -10.23
C ASN A 77 -1.10 10.30 -9.73
N HIS A 78 -1.95 10.96 -10.52
CA HIS A 78 -3.36 11.21 -10.19
C HIS A 78 -4.16 9.92 -9.95
N ALA A 79 -3.78 8.80 -10.56
CA ALA A 79 -4.43 7.51 -10.33
C ALA A 79 -4.17 7.00 -8.90
N ALA A 80 -2.92 7.04 -8.44
CA ALA A 80 -2.56 6.66 -7.08
C ALA A 80 -3.15 7.62 -6.04
N ILE A 81 -3.09 8.93 -6.29
CA ILE A 81 -3.68 9.93 -5.39
C ILE A 81 -5.17 9.64 -5.16
N ARG A 82 -5.97 9.46 -6.22
CA ARG A 82 -7.39 9.10 -6.10
C ARG A 82 -7.62 7.75 -5.40
N PHE A 83 -6.71 6.80 -5.60
CA PHE A 83 -6.77 5.50 -4.92
C PHE A 83 -6.66 5.69 -3.39
N TYR A 84 -5.75 6.55 -2.93
CA TYR A 84 -5.52 6.83 -1.51
C TYR A 84 -6.60 7.75 -0.91
N GLU A 85 -7.06 8.77 -1.64
CA GLU A 85 -8.16 9.65 -1.20
C GLU A 85 -9.45 8.88 -0.89
N ARG A 86 -9.81 7.91 -1.75
CA ARG A 86 -10.96 7.02 -1.51
C ARG A 86 -10.84 6.17 -0.25
N ARG A 87 -9.63 6.07 0.31
CA ARG A 87 -9.31 5.31 1.53
C ARG A 87 -9.09 6.22 2.73
N GLY A 88 -9.43 7.51 2.61
CA GLY A 88 -9.38 8.46 3.71
C GLY A 88 -8.03 9.12 3.93
N LEU A 89 -7.07 8.95 3.01
CA LEU A 89 -5.81 9.69 3.07
C LEU A 89 -5.98 11.07 2.43
N THR A 90 -5.33 12.07 3.01
CA THR A 90 -5.29 13.45 2.52
C THR A 90 -3.86 13.91 2.33
N VAL A 91 -3.63 14.88 1.44
CA VAL A 91 -2.32 15.52 1.28
C VAL A 91 -2.03 16.38 2.50
N GLU A 92 -0.94 16.09 3.23
CA GLU A 92 -0.50 16.86 4.39
C GLU A 92 0.73 17.73 4.11
N GLY A 93 1.43 17.48 3.01
CA GLY A 93 2.61 18.26 2.67
C GLY A 93 3.12 18.00 1.26
N GLN A 94 3.96 18.92 0.82
CA GLN A 94 4.70 18.81 -0.43
C GLN A 94 6.17 18.53 -0.10
N LEU A 95 6.73 17.53 -0.76
CA LEU A 95 8.13 17.18 -0.68
C LEU A 95 8.85 17.84 -1.86
N HIS A 96 9.48 18.97 -1.58
CA HIS A 96 10.38 19.65 -2.52
C HIS A 96 11.74 18.93 -2.49
N ASP A 97 12.37 18.80 -3.65
CA ASP A 97 13.73 18.25 -3.84
C ASP A 97 13.94 16.75 -3.48
N TYR A 98 12.89 15.98 -3.21
CA TYR A 98 13.00 14.53 -2.95
C TYR A 98 13.12 13.68 -4.25
N TYR A 99 12.80 14.28 -5.40
CA TYR A 99 13.02 13.69 -6.72
C TYR A 99 13.68 14.73 -7.64
N THR A 100 14.66 14.31 -8.42
CA THR A 100 15.36 15.15 -9.40
C THR A 100 14.40 15.76 -10.43
N ASP A 101 13.27 15.10 -10.70
CA ASP A 101 12.32 15.44 -11.78
C ASP A 101 10.85 15.47 -11.31
N GLY A 102 10.55 16.09 -10.16
CA GLY A 102 9.16 16.45 -9.83
C GLY A 102 8.81 16.62 -8.36
N LEU A 103 7.58 17.09 -8.14
CA LEU A 103 6.99 17.33 -6.82
C LEU A 103 6.49 16.02 -6.21
N GLY A 104 6.92 15.71 -4.99
CA GLY A 104 6.31 14.66 -4.16
C GLY A 104 5.21 15.21 -3.26
N LEU A 105 4.22 14.38 -2.94
CA LEU A 105 3.17 14.66 -1.96
C LEU A 105 3.30 13.66 -0.81
N LEU A 106 3.29 14.17 0.42
CA LEU A 106 3.06 13.37 1.61
C LEU A 106 1.55 13.23 1.81
N MET A 107 1.06 11.99 1.78
CA MET A 107 -0.34 11.68 2.10
C MET A 107 -0.43 10.88 3.40
N ARG A 108 -1.42 11.21 4.21
CA ARG A 108 -1.67 10.57 5.51
C ARG A 108 -3.17 10.48 5.79
N GLY A 109 -3.58 9.48 6.55
CA GLY A 109 -4.95 9.34 7.02
C GLY A 109 -5.05 8.36 8.19
N PRO A 110 -6.23 8.26 8.84
CA PRO A 110 -6.48 7.22 9.83
C PRO A 110 -6.37 5.84 9.20
N MET A 111 -6.06 4.83 10.00
CA MET A 111 -6.06 3.44 9.57
C MET A 111 -7.43 3.08 8.97
N PRO A 112 -7.53 2.78 7.66
CA PRO A 112 -8.82 2.57 6.99
C PRO A 112 -9.60 1.46 7.67
N THR A 113 -10.90 1.66 7.91
CA THR A 113 -11.78 0.61 8.43
C THR A 113 -11.91 -0.53 7.42
N ALA A 114 -11.98 -1.77 7.91
CA ALA A 114 -12.26 -2.91 7.05
C ALA A 114 -13.54 -2.63 6.24
N PRO A 115 -13.61 -3.06 4.97
CA PRO A 115 -14.85 -2.98 4.22
C PRO A 115 -15.97 -3.64 5.02
N ARG A 116 -17.16 -3.03 5.03
CA ARG A 116 -18.34 -3.74 5.54
C ARG A 116 -18.54 -4.95 4.64
N GLU A 117 -18.49 -6.15 5.19
CA GLU A 117 -18.99 -7.34 4.50
C GLU A 117 -20.46 -7.05 4.12
N GLY A 118 -20.76 -7.13 2.83
CA GLY A 118 -22.09 -6.95 2.26
C GLY A 118 -22.56 -8.25 1.64
#